data_AF-A0A9E8HH16-F1
#
_entry.id   AF-A0A9E8HH16-F1
#
_cell.length_a   1.000
_cell.length_b   1.000
_cell.length_c   1.000
_cell.angle_alpha   90.00
_cell.angle_beta   90.00
_cell.angle_gamma   90.00
#
_symmetry.space_group_name_H-M   'P 1'
#
loop_
_entity.id
_entity.type
_entity.pdbx_description
1 polymer ?
#
loop_
_entity_poly.entity_id
_entity_poly.type
_entity_poly.pdbx_seq_one_letter_code
_entity_poly.pdbx_strand_id
1 'polypeptide(L)'
;MIIRNTLLLVSVLFLTSCATNKKSEAERWHSSDSKKIERTQSLYSCGKFYKVVAGQRKEQDEKDRYLKFSELAGKLAENLTPVDKILSNKEHSQLYRRYDFQAHLEITEWIKNIGNDKTGELFNDLTISCLKTIQREELFFATDGLNERIKK
;
A
#
# COMPACT_ATOMS: atom_id res chain seq x y z
N MET A 1 -51.19 23.83 17.30
CA MET A 1 -51.04 23.22 15.95
C MET A 1 -49.67 23.58 15.36
N ILE A 2 -48.57 23.26 16.07
CA ILE A 2 -47.20 23.68 15.69
C ILE A 2 -46.26 22.46 15.51
N ILE A 3 -46.64 21.30 16.08
CA ILE A 3 -45.80 20.10 16.15
C ILE A 3 -45.75 19.33 14.82
N ARG A 4 -46.75 19.51 13.92
CA ARG A 4 -46.83 18.79 12.65
C ARG A 4 -45.88 19.32 11.57
N ASN A 5 -45.47 20.58 11.64
CA ASN A 5 -44.60 21.20 10.62
C ASN A 5 -43.10 21.07 10.93
N THR A 6 -42.72 20.84 12.18
CA THR A 6 -41.32 20.61 12.56
C THR A 6 -40.83 19.20 12.23
N LEU A 7 -41.72 18.20 12.23
CA LEU A 7 -41.34 16.82 11.92
C LEU A 7 -41.01 16.59 10.42
N LEU A 8 -41.62 17.40 9.54
CA LEU A 8 -41.42 17.32 8.08
C LEU A 8 -40.12 18.01 7.61
N LEU A 9 -39.60 18.98 8.36
CA LEU A 9 -38.33 19.64 8.03
C LEU A 9 -37.10 18.80 8.41
N VAL A 10 -37.21 17.97 9.46
CA VAL A 10 -36.12 17.09 9.90
C VAL A 10 -35.94 15.91 8.94
N SER A 11 -37.00 15.39 8.31
CA SER A 11 -36.90 14.26 7.38
C SER A 11 -36.32 14.61 6.00
N VAL A 12 -36.38 15.87 5.57
CA VAL A 12 -35.78 16.32 4.29
C VAL A 12 -34.26 16.52 4.42
N LEU A 13 -33.76 16.85 5.61
CA LEU A 13 -32.31 17.04 5.85
C LEU A 13 -31.51 15.73 5.87
N PHE A 14 -32.17 14.57 6.01
CA PHE A 14 -31.49 13.26 5.96
C PHE A 14 -31.41 12.63 4.56
N LEU A 15 -32.03 13.23 3.53
CA LEU A 15 -32.05 12.67 2.16
C LEU A 15 -31.03 13.30 1.21
N THR A 16 -30.35 14.40 1.57
CA THR A 16 -29.41 15.10 0.69
C THR A 16 -27.94 14.75 0.89
N SER A 17 -27.61 13.82 1.80
CA SER A 17 -26.21 13.40 2.04
C SER A 17 -25.85 12.02 1.48
N CYS A 18 -26.63 11.47 0.54
CA CYS A 18 -26.11 10.47 -0.41
C CYS A 18 -25.50 11.18 -1.63
N ALA A 19 -24.62 12.15 -1.40
CA ALA A 19 -23.64 12.50 -2.41
C ALA A 19 -22.73 11.27 -2.55
N THR A 20 -23.07 10.36 -3.47
CA THR A 20 -22.11 9.39 -3.97
C THR A 20 -20.97 10.19 -4.58
N ASN A 21 -19.97 10.52 -3.75
CA ASN A 21 -18.61 10.80 -4.19
C ASN A 21 -18.14 9.52 -4.87
N LYS A 22 -18.56 9.32 -6.12
CA LYS A 22 -18.00 8.27 -6.97
C LYS A 22 -16.54 8.66 -7.08
N LYS A 23 -15.70 7.97 -6.29
CA LYS A 23 -14.25 8.02 -6.42
C LYS A 23 -13.92 8.02 -7.91
N SER A 24 -13.17 9.04 -8.35
CA SER A 24 -12.80 9.18 -9.77
C SER A 24 -12.14 7.88 -10.24
N GLU A 25 -12.12 7.59 -11.54
CA GLU A 25 -11.45 6.38 -12.06
C GLU A 25 -9.97 6.32 -11.62
N ALA A 26 -9.33 7.48 -11.44
CA ALA A 26 -7.97 7.64 -10.86
C ALA A 26 -7.90 7.50 -9.32
N GLU A 27 -9.03 7.53 -8.63
CA GLU A 27 -9.14 7.26 -7.19
C GLU A 27 -9.51 5.81 -6.88
N ARG A 28 -9.89 5.06 -7.92
CA ARG A 28 -10.06 3.62 -7.83
C ARG A 28 -8.69 3.01 -8.01
N TRP A 29 -8.38 2.10 -7.10
CA TRP A 29 -7.31 1.17 -7.29
C TRP A 29 -7.59 0.48 -8.62
N HIS A 30 -6.75 0.74 -9.63
CA HIS A 30 -7.01 0.42 -11.03
C HIS A 30 -6.88 -1.09 -11.30
N SER A 31 -7.49 -1.92 -10.47
CA SER A 31 -7.63 -3.35 -10.66
C SER A 31 -8.86 -3.82 -9.90
N SER A 32 -9.69 -4.63 -10.55
CA SER A 32 -10.73 -5.40 -9.89
C SER A 32 -10.16 -6.56 -9.05
N ASP A 33 -8.88 -6.92 -9.27
CA ASP A 33 -8.14 -7.86 -8.44
C ASP A 33 -7.67 -7.16 -7.15
N SER A 34 -8.46 -7.34 -6.09
CA SER A 34 -8.18 -6.84 -4.74
C SER A 34 -6.93 -7.47 -4.11
N LYS A 35 -6.54 -8.68 -4.52
CA LYS A 35 -5.32 -9.32 -4.02
C LYS A 35 -4.08 -8.68 -4.62
N LYS A 36 -4.12 -8.27 -5.89
CA LYS A 36 -3.01 -7.50 -6.51
C LYS A 36 -2.80 -6.16 -5.81
N ILE A 37 -3.91 -5.50 -5.47
CA ILE A 37 -3.93 -4.26 -4.69
C ILE A 37 -3.28 -4.46 -3.31
N GLU A 38 -3.75 -5.44 -2.54
CA GLU A 38 -3.24 -5.74 -1.19
C GLU A 38 -1.74 -6.02 -1.22
N ARG A 39 -1.29 -6.88 -2.14
CA ARG A 39 0.12 -7.21 -2.30
C ARG A 39 0.97 -6.00 -2.68
N THR A 40 0.43 -5.12 -3.53
CA THR A 40 1.09 -3.85 -3.88
C THR A 40 1.24 -2.96 -2.65
N GLN A 41 0.19 -2.80 -1.84
CA GLN A 41 0.25 -2.06 -0.57
C GLN A 41 1.33 -2.62 0.36
N SER A 42 1.31 -3.94 0.58
CA SER A 42 2.29 -4.60 1.45
C SER A 42 3.72 -4.36 0.98
N LEU A 43 3.98 -4.41 -0.33
CA LEU A 43 5.32 -4.13 -0.87
C LEU A 43 5.73 -2.67 -0.66
N TYR A 44 4.85 -1.68 -0.88
CA TYR A 44 5.16 -0.28 -0.58
C TYR A 44 5.46 -0.07 0.91
N SER A 45 4.65 -0.65 1.79
CA SER A 45 4.85 -0.59 3.24
C SER A 45 6.18 -1.24 3.62
N CYS A 46 6.46 -2.46 3.17
CA CYS A 46 7.74 -3.14 3.42
C CYS A 46 8.96 -2.37 2.89
N GLY A 47 8.83 -1.75 1.71
CA GLY A 47 9.86 -0.87 1.16
C GLY A 47 10.17 0.29 2.10
N LYS A 48 9.14 0.97 2.61
CA LYS A 48 9.30 2.06 3.59
C LYS A 48 9.81 1.57 4.93
N PHE A 49 9.32 0.44 5.43
CA PHE A 49 9.77 -0.17 6.68
C PHE A 49 11.28 -0.38 6.65
N TYR A 50 11.79 -1.08 5.64
CA TYR A 50 13.23 -1.33 5.54
C TYR A 50 14.05 -0.06 5.35
N LYS A 51 13.52 0.96 4.66
CA LYS A 51 14.19 2.27 4.58
C LYS A 51 14.35 2.91 5.95
N VAL A 52 13.31 2.87 6.78
CA VAL A 52 13.37 3.40 8.15
C VAL A 52 14.36 2.58 8.98
N VAL A 53 14.28 1.25 8.92
CA VAL A 53 15.18 0.35 9.66
C VAL A 53 16.63 0.64 9.28
N ALA A 54 16.94 0.76 7.99
CA ALA A 54 18.27 1.14 7.51
C ALA A 54 18.76 2.46 8.11
N GLY A 55 17.88 3.46 8.21
CA GLY A 55 18.19 4.76 8.81
C GLY A 55 18.52 4.71 10.31
N GLN A 56 18.17 3.61 11.00
CA GLN A 56 18.48 3.40 12.41
C GLN A 56 19.72 2.51 12.64
N ARG A 57 20.29 1.91 11.57
CA ARG A 57 21.49 1.05 11.69
C ARG A 57 22.77 1.88 11.76
N LYS A 58 23.69 1.42 12.61
CA LYS A 58 25.02 2.02 12.78
C LYS A 58 26.05 1.40 11.83
N GLU A 59 25.96 0.09 11.63
CA GLU A 59 26.87 -0.64 10.75
C GLU A 59 26.44 -0.47 9.29
N GLN A 60 27.42 -0.15 8.44
CA GLN A 60 27.16 0.22 7.05
C GLN A 60 26.65 -0.97 6.22
N ASP A 61 27.14 -2.18 6.49
CA ASP A 61 26.69 -3.40 5.82
C ASP A 61 25.23 -3.74 6.18
N GLU A 62 24.80 -3.52 7.42
CA GLU A 62 23.40 -3.68 7.82
C GLU A 62 22.52 -2.62 7.13
N LYS A 63 22.96 -1.37 7.12
CA LYS A 63 22.27 -0.28 6.43
C LYS A 63 22.08 -0.59 4.94
N ASP A 64 23.14 -0.99 4.25
CA ASP A 64 23.10 -1.30 2.82
C ASP A 64 22.21 -2.51 2.52
N ARG A 65 22.22 -3.52 3.39
CA ARG A 65 21.32 -4.68 3.29
C ARG A 65 19.85 -4.28 3.35
N TYR A 66 19.46 -3.45 4.32
CA TYR A 66 18.09 -2.98 4.44
C TYR A 66 17.70 -1.99 3.32
N LEU A 67 18.62 -1.13 2.87
CA LEU A 67 18.39 -0.30 1.68
C LEU A 67 18.13 -1.15 0.44
N LYS A 68 18.89 -2.22 0.24
CA LYS A 68 18.67 -3.16 -0.87
C LYS A 68 17.28 -3.80 -0.81
N PHE A 69 16.82 -4.24 0.36
CA PHE A 69 15.46 -4.75 0.52
C PHE A 69 14.39 -3.69 0.29
N SER A 70 14.65 -2.45 0.72
CA SER A 70 13.76 -1.31 0.46
C SER A 70 13.59 -1.06 -1.04
N GLU A 71 14.70 -0.99 -1.78
CA GLU A 71 14.71 -0.79 -3.23
C GLU A 71 14.03 -1.94 -3.97
N LEU A 72 14.29 -3.18 -3.57
CA LEU A 72 13.69 -4.36 -4.19
C LEU A 72 12.18 -4.38 -3.99
N ALA A 73 11.70 -4.15 -2.76
CA ALA A 73 10.27 -4.05 -2.49
C ALA A 73 9.60 -2.92 -3.29
N GLY A 74 10.26 -1.75 -3.39
CA GLY A 74 9.77 -0.63 -4.20
C GLY A 74 9.62 -0.98 -5.67
N LYS A 75 10.64 -1.60 -6.28
CA LYS A 75 10.59 -2.03 -7.68
C LYS A 75 9.49 -3.08 -7.93
N LEU A 76 9.36 -4.05 -7.03
CA LEU A 76 8.28 -5.05 -7.11
C LEU A 76 6.92 -4.38 -6.97
N ALA A 77 6.78 -3.39 -6.09
CA ALA A 77 5.53 -2.66 -5.90
C ALA A 77 5.15 -1.87 -7.15
N GLU A 78 6.11 -1.15 -7.75
CA GLU A 78 5.91 -0.43 -9.01
C GLU A 78 5.49 -1.37 -10.14
N ASN A 79 6.15 -2.52 -10.29
CA ASN A 79 5.80 -3.52 -11.30
C ASN A 79 4.43 -4.16 -11.06
N LEU A 80 4.08 -4.40 -9.80
CA LEU A 80 2.80 -5.01 -9.42
C LEU A 80 1.67 -3.98 -9.39
N THR A 81 1.98 -2.68 -9.39
CA THR A 81 0.98 -1.61 -9.31
C THR A 81 -0.04 -1.84 -10.41
N PRO A 82 -1.32 -2.09 -10.06
CA PRO A 82 -2.32 -2.37 -11.06
C PRO A 82 -2.59 -1.10 -11.87
N VAL A 83 -2.46 -1.22 -13.18
CA VAL A 83 -2.71 -0.16 -14.14
C VAL A 83 -3.75 -0.70 -15.13
N ASP A 84 -5.04 -0.65 -14.76
CA ASP A 84 -6.12 -0.93 -15.70
C ASP A 84 -6.05 0.14 -16.81
N LYS A 85 -5.60 -0.27 -18.00
CA LYS A 85 -5.43 0.55 -19.22
C LYS A 85 -4.24 1.51 -19.17
N ILE A 86 -3.99 2.20 -20.29
CA ILE A 86 -2.93 3.21 -20.40
C ILE A 86 -3.35 4.42 -19.55
N LEU A 87 -2.71 4.60 -18.38
CA LEU A 87 -2.86 5.80 -17.57
C LEU A 87 -2.00 6.93 -18.11
N SER A 88 -2.46 8.17 -17.93
CA SER A 88 -1.58 9.33 -18.12
C SER A 88 -0.48 9.37 -17.04
N ASN A 89 0.63 10.04 -17.34
CA ASN A 89 1.69 10.28 -16.35
C ASN A 89 1.18 10.94 -15.06
N LYS A 90 0.15 11.79 -15.17
CA LYS A 90 -0.49 12.47 -14.03
C LYS A 90 -1.21 11.48 -13.13
N GLU A 91 -1.98 10.56 -13.72
CA GLU A 91 -2.71 9.52 -12.99
C GLU A 91 -1.75 8.53 -12.33
N HIS A 92 -0.70 8.11 -13.04
CA HIS A 92 0.40 7.34 -12.45
C HIS A 92 0.99 8.04 -11.22
N SER A 93 1.33 9.32 -11.34
CA SER A 93 1.90 10.09 -10.23
C SER A 93 0.94 10.19 -9.03
N GLN A 94 -0.36 10.37 -9.28
CA GLN A 94 -1.37 10.41 -8.23
C GLN A 94 -1.52 9.05 -7.53
N LEU A 95 -1.50 7.96 -8.29
CA LEU A 95 -1.58 6.61 -7.75
C LEU A 95 -0.38 6.31 -6.86
N TYR A 96 0.84 6.59 -7.35
CA TYR A 96 2.07 6.42 -6.58
C TYR A 96 2.04 7.21 -5.27
N ARG A 97 1.61 8.48 -5.31
CA ARG A 97 1.47 9.30 -4.08
C ARG A 97 0.48 8.71 -3.08
N ARG A 98 -0.60 8.06 -3.54
CA ARG A 98 -1.57 7.41 -2.65
C ARG A 98 -0.98 6.19 -1.95
N TYR A 99 -0.32 5.32 -2.72
CA TYR A 99 0.40 4.17 -2.16
C TYR A 99 1.46 4.61 -1.16
N ASP A 100 2.24 5.63 -1.52
CA ASP A 100 3.27 6.20 -0.66
C ASP A 100 2.69 6.77 0.65
N PHE A 101 1.57 7.49 0.56
CA PHE A 101 0.88 8.04 1.72
C PHE A 101 0.29 6.95 2.60
N GLN A 102 -0.37 5.94 2.04
CA GLN A 102 -0.91 4.82 2.80
C GLN A 102 0.21 4.05 3.52
N ALA A 103 1.28 3.71 2.80
CA ALA A 103 2.44 3.05 3.38
C ALA A 103 3.06 3.89 4.50
N HIS A 104 3.08 5.22 4.38
CA HIS A 104 3.56 6.08 5.45
C HIS A 104 2.73 5.98 6.73
N LEU A 105 1.39 5.96 6.61
CA LEU A 105 0.50 5.80 7.75
C LEU A 105 0.71 4.45 8.44
N GLU A 106 0.75 3.38 7.65
CA GLU A 106 0.96 2.01 8.15
C GLU A 106 2.32 1.85 8.85
N ILE A 107 3.40 2.38 8.25
CA ILE A 107 4.73 2.33 8.85
C ILE A 107 4.82 3.15 10.14
N THR A 108 4.11 4.27 10.22
CA THR A 108 4.05 5.05 11.46
C THR A 108 3.43 4.24 12.60
N GLU A 109 2.37 3.48 12.30
CA GLU A 109 1.75 2.58 13.27
C GLU A 109 2.67 1.41 13.64
N TRP A 110 3.31 0.76 12.66
CA TRP A 110 4.27 -0.32 12.94
C TRP A 110 5.42 0.13 13.82
N ILE A 111 6.03 1.29 13.53
CA ILE A 111 7.14 1.83 14.34
C ILE A 111 6.68 2.10 15.77
N LYS A 112 5.49 2.67 15.94
CA LYS A 112 4.92 2.90 17.27
C LYS A 112 4.73 1.58 18.03
N ASN A 113 4.20 0.56 17.36
CA ASN A 113 3.97 -0.75 17.96
C ASN A 113 5.28 -1.45 18.30
N ILE A 114 6.28 -1.39 17.43
CA ILE A 114 7.64 -1.87 17.70
C ILE A 114 8.24 -1.17 18.92
N GLY A 115 8.10 0.16 19.00
CA GLY A 115 8.62 0.94 20.14
C GLY A 115 7.95 0.58 21.47
N ASN A 116 6.72 0.07 21.44
CA ASN A 116 6.00 -0.41 22.62
C ASN A 116 6.29 -1.89 22.95
N ASP A 117 6.86 -2.63 21.99
CA ASP A 117 7.24 -4.03 22.17
C ASP A 117 8.66 -4.15 22.74
N LYS A 118 8.75 -4.61 23.99
CA LYS A 118 10.02 -4.78 24.70
C LYS A 118 10.72 -6.11 24.38
N THR A 119 10.02 -7.10 23.84
CA THR A 119 10.61 -8.41 23.51
C THR A 119 11.37 -8.35 22.19
N GLY A 120 10.98 -7.42 21.30
CA GLY A 120 11.52 -7.29 19.95
C GLY A 120 10.94 -8.30 18.97
N GLU A 121 9.97 -9.11 19.40
CA GLU A 121 9.28 -10.10 18.56
C GLU A 121 8.55 -9.42 17.42
N LEU A 122 7.89 -8.28 17.65
CA LEU A 122 7.11 -7.59 16.63
C LEU A 122 7.99 -7.02 15.52
N PHE A 123 9.20 -6.55 15.88
CA PHE A 123 10.20 -6.15 14.89
C PHE A 123 10.68 -7.34 14.05
N ASN A 124 10.96 -8.47 14.71
CA ASN A 124 11.42 -9.69 14.05
C ASN A 124 10.35 -10.24 13.10
N ASP A 125 9.10 -10.33 13.56
CA ASP A 125 7.96 -10.83 12.79
C ASP A 125 7.67 -9.96 11.57
N LEU A 126 7.67 -8.63 11.74
CA LEU A 126 7.51 -7.71 10.61
C LEU A 126 8.66 -7.84 9.62
N THR A 127 9.90 -7.96 10.09
CA THR A 127 11.07 -8.16 9.24
C THR A 127 10.96 -9.44 8.43
N ILE A 128 10.55 -10.56 9.05
CA ILE A 128 10.37 -11.85 8.37
C ILE A 128 9.18 -11.80 7.40
N SER A 129 8.06 -11.20 7.81
CA SER A 129 6.86 -11.05 6.99
C SER A 129 7.14 -10.24 5.72
N CYS A 130 7.86 -9.13 5.86
CA CYS A 130 8.26 -8.33 4.71
C CYS A 130 9.22 -9.07 3.77
N LEU A 131 10.17 -9.84 4.31
CA LEU A 131 11.08 -10.63 3.48
C LEU A 131 10.32 -11.71 2.70
N LYS A 132 9.39 -12.42 3.36
CA LYS A 132 8.52 -13.42 2.71
C LYS A 132 7.65 -12.79 1.62
N THR A 133 7.15 -11.58 1.86
CA THR A 133 6.36 -10.84 0.86
C THR A 133 7.20 -10.54 -0.37
N ILE A 134 8.42 -10.03 -0.21
CA ILE A 134 9.35 -9.78 -1.33
C ILE A 134 9.62 -11.09 -2.09
N GLN A 135 10.04 -12.16 -1.40
CA GLN A 135 10.38 -13.44 -2.01
C GLN A 135 9.23 -14.05 -2.81
N ARG A 136 8.00 -13.94 -2.30
CA ARG A 136 6.80 -14.41 -3.00
C ARG A 136 6.59 -13.66 -4.31
N GLU A 137 6.75 -12.33 -4.32
CA GLU A 137 6.52 -11.53 -5.52
C GLU A 137 7.68 -11.66 -6.53
N GLU A 138 8.92 -11.86 -6.07
CA GLU A 138 10.03 -12.23 -6.95
C GLU A 138 9.76 -13.55 -7.67
N LEU A 139 9.20 -14.55 -6.97
CA LEU A 139 8.83 -15.82 -7.57
C LEU A 139 7.76 -15.63 -8.65
N PHE A 140 6.70 -14.85 -8.36
CA PHE A 140 5.66 -14.57 -9.35
C PHE A 140 6.21 -13.86 -10.58
N PHE A 141 7.07 -12.85 -10.39
CA PHE A 141 7.70 -12.13 -11.49
C PHE A 141 8.57 -13.05 -12.35
N ALA A 142 9.34 -13.96 -11.72
CA ALA A 142 10.14 -14.94 -12.43
C ALA A 142 9.27 -15.95 -13.21
N THR A 143 8.17 -16.43 -12.62
CA THR A 143 7.26 -17.38 -13.30
C THR A 143 6.50 -16.73 -14.45
N ASP A 144 6.06 -15.48 -14.31
CA ASP A 144 5.37 -14.76 -15.36
C ASP A 144 6.31 -14.50 -16.54
N GLY A 145 7.57 -14.10 -16.27
CA GLY A 145 8.59 -13.95 -17.30
C GLY A 145 8.96 -15.25 -18.02
N LEU A 146 8.93 -16.39 -17.32
CA LEU A 146 9.10 -17.71 -17.95
C LEU A 146 7.90 -18.08 -18.84
N ASN A 147 6.67 -17.85 -18.37
CA ASN A 147 5.46 -18.09 -19.15
C ASN A 147 5.41 -17.26 -20.43
N GLU A 148 5.85 -16.00 -20.39
CA GLU A 148 5.94 -15.15 -21.57
C GLU A 148 6.97 -15.63 -22.59
N ARG A 149 8.08 -16.22 -22.13
CA ARG A 149 9.12 -16.80 -23.00
C ARG A 149 8.68 -18.12 -23.64
N ILE A 150 7.85 -18.90 -22.96
CA ILE A 150 7.31 -20.17 -23.49
C ILE A 150 6.19 -19.92 -24.51
N LYS A 151 5.45 -18.81 -24.37
CA LYS A 151 4.37 -18.42 -25.30
C LYS A 151 4.85 -17.68 -26.56
N LYS A 152 6.14 -17.34 -26.65
CA LYS A 152 6.77 -16.78 -27.85
C LYS A 152 7.46 -17.89 -28.65
#